data_AF-A0A6I5CRM1-F1
#
_entry.id   AF-A0A6I5CRM1-F1
#
_cell.length_a   1.000
_cell.length_b   1.000
_cell.length_c   1.000
_cell.angle_alpha   90.00
_cell.angle_beta   90.00
_cell.angle_gamma   90.00
#
_symmetry.space_group_name_H-M   'P 1'
#
loop_
_entity.id
_entity.type
_entity.pdbx_description
1 polymer ?
#
loop_
_entity_poly.entity_id
_entity_poly.type
_entity_poly.pdbx_seq_one_letter_code
_entity_poly.pdbx_strand_id
1 'polypeptide(L)' 'MRTDTQQGPEIWIRGPVSAEPPGTAPSYASPRRYSWVATHGGAGTTTLAAVYGGHDCGRDWPAPGAPRSVLLVARTHA' A
#
# COMPACT_ATOMS: atom_id res chain seq x y z
N MET A 1 42.58 -13.82 -2.27
CA MET A 1 41.76 -12.60 -2.42
C MET A 1 40.36 -12.96 -1.91
N ARG A 2 40.06 -12.64 -0.64
CA ARG A 2 38.75 -12.91 -0.03
C ARG A 2 37.79 -11.80 -0.47
N THR A 3 36.71 -12.14 -1.17
CA THR A 3 35.57 -11.25 -1.36
C THR A 3 34.54 -11.59 -0.30
N ASP A 4 34.52 -10.78 0.75
CA ASP A 4 33.53 -10.78 1.82
C ASP A 4 32.15 -10.43 1.21
N THR A 5 31.34 -11.44 0.92
CA THR A 5 29.89 -11.25 0.82
C THR A 5 29.41 -10.87 2.21
N GLN A 6 29.17 -9.58 2.43
CA GLN A 6 28.51 -9.05 3.64
C GLN A 6 27.09 -9.63 3.74
N GLN A 7 27.00 -10.87 4.21
CA GLN A 7 25.78 -11.52 4.68
C GLN A 7 25.56 -11.10 6.13
N GLY A 8 25.15 -9.84 6.30
CA GLY A 8 24.68 -9.31 7.57
C GLY A 8 23.26 -9.80 7.91
N PRO A 9 22.80 -9.58 9.15
CA PRO A 9 21.56 -10.14 9.71
C PRO A 9 20.25 -9.69 9.03
N GLU A 10 20.29 -8.74 8.09
CA GLU A 10 19.10 -8.14 7.49
C GLU A 10 18.34 -9.07 6.53
N ILE A 11 19.00 -10.14 6.06
CA ILE A 11 18.38 -11.14 5.16
C ILE A 11 17.32 -12.00 5.86
N TRP A 12 17.35 -12.10 7.19
CA TRP A 12 16.45 -12.95 7.97
C TRP A 12 15.04 -12.35 8.12
N ILE A 13 14.85 -11.06 7.82
CA ILE A 13 13.55 -10.38 7.95
C ILE A 13 12.79 -10.30 6.62
N ARG A 14 13.47 -10.33 5.46
CA ARG A 14 12.81 -10.13 4.15
C ARG A 14 13.03 -11.23 3.11
N GLY A 15 13.81 -12.26 3.41
CA GLY A 15 14.22 -13.26 2.42
C GLY A 15 15.02 -12.63 1.26
N PRO A 16 15.57 -13.44 0.35
CA PRO A 16 16.30 -12.91 -0.80
C PRO A 16 15.33 -12.12 -1.71
N VAL A 17 15.52 -10.80 -1.77
CA VAL A 17 14.83 -9.95 -2.74
C VAL A 17 15.48 -10.18 -4.10
N SER A 18 14.71 -10.72 -5.06
CA SER A 18 15.17 -10.75 -6.45
C SER A 18 15.33 -9.32 -6.95
N ALA A 19 16.55 -8.94 -7.31
CA ALA A 19 16.78 -7.69 -8.02
C ALA A 19 16.08 -7.77 -9.37
N GLU A 20 15.07 -6.92 -9.59
CA GLU A 20 14.42 -6.82 -10.90
C GLU A 20 15.45 -6.35 -11.93
N PRO A 21 15.53 -6.97 -13.12
CA PRO A 21 16.52 -6.61 -14.13
C PRO A 21 16.35 -5.13 -14.56
N PRO A 22 17.46 -4.40 -14.77
CA PRO A 22 17.41 -3.03 -15.25
C PRO A 22 16.89 -3.02 -16.69
N GLY A 23 15.60 -2.71 -16.88
CA GLY A 23 14.98 -2.69 -18.20
C GLY A 23 13.46 -2.68 -18.25
N THR A 24 12.76 -2.94 -17.13
CA THR A 24 11.31 -2.71 -17.09
C THR A 24 11.08 -1.19 -17.11
N ALA A 25 10.76 -0.64 -18.29
CA ALA A 25 10.23 0.71 -18.39
C ALA A 25 9.10 0.87 -17.35
N PRO A 26 9.02 1.99 -16.61
CA PRO A 26 7.95 2.15 -15.65
C PRO A 26 6.63 2.00 -16.41
N SER A 27 5.94 0.88 -16.18
CA SER A 27 4.53 0.79 -16.53
C SER A 27 3.93 1.99 -15.84
N TYR A 28 3.42 2.96 -16.61
CA TYR A 28 2.66 4.06 -16.05
C TYR A 28 1.45 3.42 -15.38
N ALA A 29 1.62 3.07 -14.10
CA ALA A 29 0.63 2.34 -13.35
C ALA A 29 -0.63 3.19 -13.42
N SER A 30 -1.70 2.64 -13.98
CA SER A 30 -3.00 3.29 -13.93
C SER A 30 -3.22 3.75 -12.48
N PRO A 31 -3.65 5.00 -12.24
CA PRO A 31 -3.68 5.58 -10.90
C PRO A 31 -4.36 4.59 -9.95
N ARG A 32 -3.59 4.09 -8.98
CA ARG A 32 -4.02 3.01 -8.09
C ARG A 32 -5.26 3.49 -7.35
N ARG A 33 -6.40 2.84 -7.60
CA ARG A 33 -7.63 3.10 -6.83
C ARG A 33 -7.58 2.30 -5.54
N TYR A 34 -7.98 2.94 -4.44
CA TYR A 34 -7.99 2.35 -3.11
C TYR A 34 -9.43 2.20 -2.60
N SER A 35 -9.61 1.20 -1.74
CA SER A 35 -10.73 1.12 -0.82
C SER A 35 -10.31 1.76 0.50
N TRP A 36 -10.90 2.90 0.84
CA TRP A 36 -10.60 3.68 2.03
C TRP A 36 -11.44 3.18 3.20
N VAL A 37 -10.83 2.61 4.23
CA VAL A 37 -11.52 2.06 5.41
C VAL A 37 -11.18 2.90 6.63
N ALA A 38 -12.19 3.54 7.21
CA ALA A 38 -12.09 4.35 8.40
C ALA A 38 -12.00 3.48 9.64
N THR A 39 -11.07 3.78 10.54
CA THR A 39 -10.99 3.11 11.84
C THR A 39 -11.97 3.70 12.86
N HIS A 40 -12.37 4.97 12.67
CA HIS A 40 -13.32 5.70 13.52
C HIS A 40 -14.15 6.70 12.71
N GLY A 41 -15.17 7.29 13.35
CA GLY A 41 -15.94 8.37 12.75
C GLY A 41 -15.06 9.59 12.45
N GLY A 42 -15.24 10.21 11.28
CA GLY A 42 -14.48 11.40 10.90
C GLY A 42 -13.01 11.14 10.54
N ALA A 43 -12.59 9.90 10.25
CA ALA A 43 -11.22 9.60 9.83
C ALA A 43 -10.81 10.26 8.50
N GLY A 44 -11.77 10.69 7.67
CA GLY A 44 -11.52 11.43 6.43
C GLY A 44 -11.54 10.59 5.14
N THR A 45 -12.05 9.36 5.18
CA THR A 45 -12.14 8.48 4.00
C THR A 45 -12.95 9.07 2.86
N THR A 46 -14.04 9.77 3.17
CA THR A 46 -14.90 10.45 2.19
C THR A 46 -14.15 11.56 1.47
N THR A 47 -13.32 12.32 2.19
CA THR A 47 -12.46 13.37 1.61
C THR A 47 -11.37 12.76 0.72
N LEU A 48 -10.71 11.69 1.17
CA LEU A 48 -9.70 11.01 0.38
C LEU A 48 -10.28 10.40 -0.89
N ALA A 49 -11.48 9.80 -0.80
CA ALA A 49 -12.21 9.30 -1.97
C ALA A 49 -12.58 10.43 -2.94
N ALA A 50 -12.97 11.60 -2.46
CA ALA A 50 -13.30 12.74 -3.33
C ALA A 50 -12.07 13.30 -4.05
N VAL A 51 -10.92 13.42 -3.37
CA VAL A 51 -9.71 14.06 -3.92
C VAL A 51 -8.89 13.10 -4.79
N TYR A 52 -8.74 11.84 -4.37
CA TYR A 52 -7.90 10.86 -5.05
C TYR A 52 -8.70 9.79 -5.82
N GLY A 53 -10.03 9.83 -5.73
CA GLY A 53 -10.91 8.77 -6.20
C GLY A 53 -10.79 7.49 -5.36
N GLY A 54 -11.32 6.39 -5.90
CA GLY A 54 -11.44 5.14 -5.16
C GLY A 54 -12.81 5.03 -4.50
N HIS A 55 -12.90 4.18 -3.47
CA HIS A 55 -14.16 3.82 -2.84
C HIS A 55 -14.10 4.12 -1.34
N ASP A 56 -15.03 4.94 -0.82
CA ASP A 56 -15.22 5.11 0.62
C ASP A 56 -15.99 3.92 1.17
N CYS A 57 -15.34 3.11 2.01
CA CYS A 57 -15.97 1.95 2.64
C CYS A 57 -16.55 2.27 4.02
N GLY A 58 -16.46 3.52 4.50
CA GLY A 58 -16.80 3.83 5.89
C GLY A 58 -16.00 2.94 6.84
N ARG A 59 -16.68 2.26 7.77
CA ARG A 59 -16.04 1.32 8.72
C ARG A 59 -16.13 -0.15 8.29
N ASP A 60 -16.73 -0.44 7.14
CA ASP A 60 -16.92 -1.80 6.67
C ASP A 60 -15.73 -2.28 5.85
N TRP A 61 -15.51 -3.59 5.81
CA TRP A 61 -14.52 -4.16 4.90
C TRP A 61 -15.01 -4.05 3.45
N PRO A 62 -14.11 -3.82 2.46
CA PRO A 62 -14.53 -3.62 1.08
C PRO A 62 -15.26 -4.84 0.51
N ALA A 63 -16.35 -4.60 -0.21
CA ALA A 63 -17.08 -5.63 -0.93
C ALA A 63 -16.20 -6.21 -2.07
N PRO A 64 -16.48 -7.44 -2.57
CA PRO A 64 -15.67 -8.08 -3.62
C PRO A 64 -15.49 -7.27 -4.91
N GLY A 65 -16.39 -6.33 -5.21
CA GLY A 65 -16.29 -5.43 -6.38
C GLY A 65 -15.49 -4.14 -6.14
N ALA A 66 -15.08 -3.86 -4.90
CA ALA A 66 -14.32 -2.67 -4.56
C ALA A 66 -12.84 -2.79 -4.96
N PRO A 67 -12.09 -1.68 -5.08
CA PRO A 67 -10.66 -1.74 -5.37
C PRO A 67 -9.89 -2.64 -4.40
N ARG A 68 -9.07 -3.54 -4.94
CA ARG A 68 -8.31 -4.56 -4.18
C ARG A 68 -7.27 -4.01 -3.21
N SER A 69 -6.80 -2.78 -3.41
CA SER A 69 -5.84 -2.14 -2.51
C SER A 69 -6.57 -1.42 -1.40
N VAL A 70 -6.31 -1.81 -0.15
CA VAL A 70 -7.00 -1.28 1.03
C VAL A 70 -6.07 -0.35 1.80
N LEU A 71 -6.57 0.82 2.21
CA LEU A 71 -5.89 1.73 3.11
C LEU A 71 -6.78 1.98 4.34
N LEU A 72 -6.25 1.63 5.51
CA LEU A 72 -6.86 1.93 6.81
C LEU A 72 -6.51 3.38 7.18
N VAL A 73 -7.53 4.16 7.49
CA VAL A 73 -7.41 5.60 7.74
C VAL A 73 -7.82 5.88 9.18
N ALA A 74 -6.92 6.55 9.91
CA ALA A 74 -7.13 7.00 11.27
C ALA A 74 -6.58 8.43 11.40
N ARG A 75 -7.07 9.16 12.40
CA ARG A 75 -6.48 10.42 12.87
C ARG A 75 -5.97 10.20 14.29
N THR A 76 -4.90 10.90 14.63
CA THR A 76 -4.27 10.80 15.95
C THR A 76 -5.14 11.36 17.08
N HIS A 77 -6.12 12.20 16.75
CA HIS A 77 -7.16 12.67 17.66
C HIS A 77 -8.51 12.16 17.12
N ALA A 78 -9.10 11.19 17.82
CA ALA A 78 -10.33 10.51 17.41
C ALA A 78 -11.23 10.30 18.62
#